data_AF-A0AAV7YXL0-F1
#
_entry.id   AF-A0AAV7YXL0-F1
#
_cell.length_a   1.000
_cell.length_b   1.000
_cell.length_c   1.000
_cell.angle_alpha   90.00
_cell.angle_beta   90.00
_cell.angle_gamma   90.00
#
_symmetry.space_group_name_H-M   'P 1'
#
loop_
_entity.id
_entity.type
_entity.pdbx_description
1 polymer ?
#
loop_
_entity_poly.entity_id
_entity_poly.type
_entity_poly.pdbx_seq_one_letter_code
_entity_poly.pdbx_strand_id
1 'polypeptide(L)'
;MDFSSMLQGLGGQGQSSGIDMPQVDTSETIYVSSLALLKMLKHGRSGIPMEVMGLMLGKFVDEYTVRVDDVFASPQIGTTTSVETHDNVFQTKMIEMLKQTGRGEDVVGWYHSHPGFGPWLSGVDMQTQQSFETLNKRSVAVVIDPVQSVKGKVVIDAFRLIPQQAFSFGKAPRQTTSHLGDLQPPSMVALVHGLNRYYYSMPINYRKNEFEQKMLLNLEKKSWIDGLNISSFENHSKNNSETLNQMIKLSKQYNFKLNKEKEEKDKELEEKEKEKIIKERVKKRIEKEKIKLEKQKKMEIEKEKEEKEKKQEKAKPKEQEKDKKKEEKEKDDKKKKNTQEENKKIKNVGLLDPKRHLKYGVEDLMATTIIQSLGTMLLTEIL
;
A
#
# COMPACT_ATOMS: atom_id res chain seq x y z
N MET A 1 -42.76 47.34 -38.67
CA MET A 1 -42.86 45.93 -39.07
C MET A 1 -41.95 45.15 -38.13
N ASP A 2 -42.57 44.31 -37.32
CA ASP A 2 -42.17 43.95 -35.97
C ASP A 2 -40.97 43.01 -35.85
N PHE A 3 -39.91 43.48 -35.19
CA PHE A 3 -38.79 42.65 -34.73
C PHE A 3 -39.21 41.69 -33.59
N SER A 4 -40.36 41.95 -32.96
CA SER A 4 -40.98 41.07 -31.95
C SER A 4 -41.56 39.78 -32.55
N SER A 5 -41.94 39.78 -33.85
CA SER A 5 -42.53 38.63 -34.52
C SER A 5 -41.53 37.56 -34.95
N MET A 6 -40.22 37.85 -34.96
CA MET A 6 -39.19 36.88 -35.36
C MET A 6 -38.64 36.08 -34.18
N LEU A 7 -38.76 36.61 -32.95
CA LEU A 7 -38.35 35.91 -31.73
C LEU A 7 -39.42 34.92 -31.23
N GLN A 8 -40.65 35.01 -31.74
CA GLN A 8 -41.76 34.12 -31.37
C GLN A 8 -41.91 32.91 -32.32
N GLY A 9 -41.02 32.76 -33.32
CA GLY A 9 -40.95 31.60 -34.22
C GLY A 9 -39.96 30.52 -33.79
N LEU A 10 -39.19 30.74 -32.71
CA LEU A 10 -38.18 29.81 -32.18
C LEU A 10 -38.53 29.30 -30.78
N GLY A 11 -39.80 29.38 -30.40
CA GLY A 11 -40.32 28.85 -29.15
C GLY A 11 -41.52 27.95 -29.43
N GLY A 12 -41.29 26.66 -29.72
CA GLY A 12 -42.38 25.68 -29.73
C GLY A 12 -42.28 24.55 -30.74
N GLN A 13 -41.31 23.65 -30.57
CA GLN A 13 -41.40 22.21 -30.84
C GLN A 13 -40.09 21.62 -30.29
N GLY A 14 -40.08 20.88 -29.18
CA GLY A 14 -40.90 19.68 -29.00
C GLY A 14 -40.08 18.52 -29.54
N GLN A 15 -39.51 17.74 -28.61
CA GLN A 15 -38.61 16.61 -28.84
C GLN A 15 -37.24 16.99 -29.43
N SER A 16 -36.32 17.35 -28.52
CA SER A 16 -35.06 16.62 -28.54
C SER A 16 -35.45 15.14 -28.50
N SER A 17 -35.41 14.51 -29.66
CA SER A 17 -35.17 13.08 -29.75
C SER A 17 -33.92 12.86 -28.94
N GLY A 18 -34.11 12.55 -27.65
CA GLY A 18 -33.14 11.83 -26.87
C GLY A 18 -32.99 10.53 -27.61
N ILE A 19 -32.16 10.55 -28.65
CA ILE A 19 -31.43 9.36 -29.01
C ILE A 19 -30.71 9.06 -27.71
N ASP A 20 -31.26 8.13 -26.94
CA ASP A 20 -30.55 7.45 -25.88
C ASP A 20 -29.33 6.86 -26.58
N MET A 21 -28.28 7.68 -26.67
CA MET A 21 -27.00 7.18 -27.08
C MET A 21 -26.65 6.17 -26.01
N PRO A 22 -26.41 4.90 -26.37
CA PRO A 22 -26.10 3.87 -25.41
C PRO A 22 -24.89 4.34 -24.61
N GLN A 23 -25.15 4.75 -23.37
CA GLN A 23 -24.15 5.33 -22.51
C GLN A 23 -23.46 4.18 -21.80
N VAL A 24 -22.13 4.17 -21.86
CA VAL A 24 -21.35 3.10 -21.27
C VAL A 24 -21.47 3.20 -19.75
N ASP A 25 -21.82 2.08 -19.10
CA ASP A 25 -22.03 2.02 -17.66
C ASP A 25 -20.71 1.84 -16.92
N THR A 26 -20.63 2.28 -15.66
CA THR A 26 -19.51 2.03 -14.74
C THR A 26 -19.36 0.56 -14.35
N SER A 27 -20.41 -0.23 -14.51
CA SER A 27 -20.47 -1.65 -14.14
C SER A 27 -19.71 -2.60 -15.08
N GLU A 28 -19.12 -2.09 -16.18
CA GLU A 28 -18.38 -2.94 -17.11
C GLU A 28 -17.19 -3.64 -16.42
N THR A 29 -17.12 -4.96 -16.52
CA THR A 29 -16.06 -5.78 -15.91
C THR A 29 -15.36 -6.64 -16.94
N ILE A 30 -14.09 -6.94 -16.67
CA ILE A 30 -13.27 -7.81 -17.50
C ILE A 30 -12.94 -9.07 -16.72
N TYR A 31 -13.31 -10.24 -17.26
CA TYR A 31 -12.90 -11.52 -16.71
C TYR A 31 -11.64 -12.00 -17.40
N VAL A 32 -10.53 -12.04 -16.65
CA VAL A 32 -9.25 -12.56 -17.13
C VAL A 32 -9.06 -14.00 -16.63
N SER A 33 -8.78 -14.92 -17.55
CA SER A 33 -8.41 -16.30 -17.25
C SER A 33 -7.04 -16.39 -16.55
N SER A 34 -6.87 -17.38 -15.68
CA SER A 34 -5.58 -17.67 -15.02
C SER A 34 -4.46 -17.91 -16.04
N LEU A 35 -4.78 -18.55 -17.18
CA LEU A 35 -3.81 -18.82 -18.25
C LEU A 35 -3.33 -17.53 -18.92
N ALA A 36 -4.26 -16.66 -19.28
CA ALA A 36 -3.98 -15.35 -19.87
C ALA A 36 -3.07 -14.53 -18.95
N LEU A 37 -3.40 -14.47 -17.66
CA LEU A 37 -2.61 -13.73 -16.68
C LEU A 37 -1.15 -14.23 -16.59
N LEU A 38 -0.96 -15.56 -16.52
CA LEU A 38 0.38 -16.15 -16.47
C LEU A 38 1.19 -15.89 -17.75
N LYS A 39 0.55 -15.97 -18.93
CA LYS A 39 1.20 -15.65 -20.20
C LYS A 39 1.63 -14.19 -20.27
N MET A 40 0.76 -13.27 -19.87
CA MET A 40 1.07 -11.83 -19.86
C MET A 40 2.22 -11.51 -18.90
N LEU A 41 2.21 -12.07 -17.69
CA LEU A 41 3.30 -11.88 -16.72
C LEU A 41 4.63 -12.49 -17.19
N LYS A 42 4.59 -13.70 -17.76
CA LYS A 42 5.79 -14.34 -18.34
C LYS A 42 6.37 -13.49 -19.46
N HIS A 43 5.53 -13.02 -20.37
CA HIS A 43 5.94 -12.20 -21.50
C HIS A 43 6.51 -10.85 -21.05
N GLY A 44 5.79 -10.13 -20.17
CA GLY A 44 6.26 -8.86 -19.62
C GLY A 44 7.58 -8.98 -18.87
N ARG A 45 7.79 -10.07 -18.11
CA ARG A 45 9.06 -10.32 -17.41
C ARG A 45 10.21 -10.59 -18.37
N SER A 46 9.98 -11.31 -19.46
CA SER A 46 10.99 -11.60 -20.49
C SER A 46 11.37 -10.37 -21.32
N GLY A 47 10.50 -9.35 -21.38
CA GLY A 47 10.74 -8.13 -22.16
C GLY A 47 11.57 -7.05 -21.49
N ILE A 48 11.76 -7.11 -20.17
CA ILE A 48 12.48 -6.07 -19.41
C ILE A 48 13.90 -5.91 -19.99
N PRO A 49 14.35 -4.68 -20.32
CA PRO A 49 13.78 -3.37 -19.96
C PRO A 49 12.80 -2.74 -20.97
N MET A 50 12.51 -3.42 -22.08
CA MET A 50 11.66 -2.91 -23.16
C MET A 50 10.18 -3.20 -22.88
N GLU A 51 9.31 -2.33 -23.38
CA GLU A 51 7.87 -2.56 -23.36
C GLU A 51 7.48 -3.65 -24.37
N VAL A 52 6.61 -4.56 -23.95
CA VAL A 52 6.12 -5.64 -24.81
C VAL A 52 4.64 -5.47 -25.06
N MET A 53 4.16 -5.89 -26.22
CA MET A 53 2.75 -5.86 -26.58
C MET A 53 2.25 -7.22 -27.07
N GLY A 54 0.97 -7.49 -26.87
CA GLY A 54 0.31 -8.63 -27.48
C GLY A 54 -1.20 -8.47 -27.55
N LEU A 55 -1.86 -9.46 -28.15
CA LEU A 55 -3.29 -9.45 -28.39
C LEU A 55 -4.01 -10.38 -27.42
N MET A 56 -5.19 -9.94 -26.99
CA MET A 56 -6.08 -10.70 -26.13
C MET A 56 -7.17 -11.34 -26.97
N LEU A 57 -7.35 -12.64 -26.75
CA LEU A 57 -8.38 -13.46 -27.38
C LEU A 57 -9.47 -13.79 -26.38
N GLY A 58 -10.71 -13.76 -26.86
CA GLY A 58 -11.84 -14.11 -26.03
C GLY A 58 -13.15 -13.84 -26.72
N LYS A 59 -14.17 -13.54 -25.91
CA LYS A 59 -15.53 -13.31 -26.38
C LYS A 59 -16.20 -12.19 -25.59
N PHE A 60 -17.01 -11.42 -26.29
CA PHE A 60 -17.96 -10.49 -25.69
C PHE A 60 -19.21 -11.28 -25.29
N VAL A 61 -19.48 -11.41 -23.98
CA VAL A 61 -20.59 -12.24 -23.48
C VAL A 61 -21.90 -11.45 -23.51
N ASP A 62 -21.86 -10.24 -22.98
CA ASP A 62 -22.96 -9.28 -22.95
C ASP A 62 -22.38 -7.85 -23.12
N GLU A 63 -23.17 -6.81 -22.92
CA GLU A 63 -22.73 -5.40 -23.04
C GLU A 63 -21.77 -4.97 -21.92
N TYR A 64 -21.84 -5.59 -20.75
CA TYR A 64 -21.10 -5.20 -19.56
C TYR A 64 -19.86 -6.07 -19.28
N THR A 65 -19.72 -7.20 -19.96
CA THR A 65 -18.76 -8.25 -19.60
C THR A 65 -17.91 -8.62 -20.79
N VAL A 66 -16.60 -8.41 -20.65
CA VAL A 66 -15.59 -8.87 -21.60
C VAL A 66 -14.87 -10.06 -21.00
N ARG A 67 -14.81 -11.18 -21.73
CA ARG A 67 -14.10 -12.38 -21.28
C ARG A 67 -12.82 -12.56 -22.09
N VAL A 68 -11.68 -12.60 -21.40
CA VAL A 68 -10.35 -12.89 -21.96
C VAL A 68 -9.97 -14.31 -21.57
N ASP A 69 -10.00 -15.21 -22.55
CA ASP A 69 -9.75 -16.63 -22.35
C ASP A 69 -8.27 -16.98 -22.60
N ASP A 70 -7.67 -16.42 -23.65
CA ASP A 70 -6.26 -16.61 -23.99
C ASP A 70 -5.56 -15.33 -24.50
N VAL A 71 -4.24 -15.37 -24.52
CA VAL A 71 -3.38 -14.25 -24.92
C VAL A 71 -2.20 -14.78 -25.72
N PHE A 72 -1.77 -14.03 -26.74
CA PHE A 72 -0.51 -14.29 -27.42
C PHE A 72 0.32 -13.02 -27.58
N ALA A 73 1.65 -13.20 -27.61
CA ALA A 73 2.61 -12.13 -27.79
C ALA A 73 2.72 -11.79 -29.28
N SER A 74 2.73 -10.49 -29.59
CA SER A 74 3.10 -10.04 -30.93
C SER A 74 4.63 -9.92 -31.00
N PRO A 75 5.28 -10.34 -32.10
CA PRO A 75 6.70 -10.06 -32.29
C PRO A 75 6.91 -8.55 -32.32
N GLN A 76 8.00 -8.10 -31.67
CA GLN A 76 8.33 -6.68 -31.56
C GLN A 76 9.22 -6.25 -32.72
N ILE A 77 8.94 -5.09 -33.29
CA ILE A 77 9.89 -4.32 -34.10
C ILE A 77 10.18 -3.07 -33.27
N GLY A 78 11.31 -3.08 -32.56
CA GLY A 78 11.50 -2.21 -31.38
C GLY A 78 11.89 -0.75 -31.68
N THR A 79 11.40 0.16 -30.83
CA THR A 79 12.11 1.36 -30.33
C THR A 79 11.93 1.42 -28.81
N THR A 80 12.82 2.09 -28.07
CA THR A 80 12.89 2.12 -26.58
C THR A 80 11.65 2.61 -25.84
N THR A 81 10.66 3.18 -26.54
CA THR A 81 9.56 3.94 -25.91
C THR A 81 8.23 3.79 -26.65
N SER A 82 8.18 3.03 -27.75
CA SER A 82 6.95 2.78 -28.48
C SER A 82 6.99 1.42 -29.16
N VAL A 83 5.87 0.71 -29.11
CA VAL A 83 5.69 -0.58 -29.77
C VAL A 83 4.76 -0.36 -30.97
N GLU A 84 5.33 -0.30 -32.18
CA GLU A 84 4.56 -0.36 -33.41
C GLU A 84 4.51 -1.82 -33.87
N THR A 85 3.32 -2.44 -33.86
CA THR A 85 3.15 -3.75 -34.53
C THR A 85 2.04 -3.64 -35.56
N HIS A 86 2.42 -3.31 -36.78
CA HIS A 86 1.56 -3.42 -37.95
C HIS A 86 1.95 -4.62 -38.82
N ASP A 87 2.15 -5.79 -38.21
CA ASP A 87 2.17 -7.03 -38.99
C ASP A 87 0.81 -7.73 -38.92
N ASN A 88 -0.12 -7.24 -39.73
CA ASN A 88 -1.43 -7.86 -39.91
C ASN A 88 -1.32 -9.30 -40.46
N VAL A 89 -0.20 -9.64 -41.13
CA VAL A 89 0.03 -10.97 -41.71
C VAL A 89 0.28 -11.97 -40.60
N PHE A 90 1.14 -11.62 -39.63
CA PHE A 90 1.38 -12.47 -38.47
C PHE A 90 0.11 -12.74 -37.66
N GLN A 91 -0.68 -11.68 -37.40
CA GLN A 91 -1.92 -11.78 -36.63
C GLN A 91 -2.94 -12.70 -37.34
N THR A 92 -3.14 -12.50 -38.64
CA THR A 92 -4.08 -13.31 -39.43
C THR A 92 -3.67 -14.77 -39.45
N LYS A 93 -2.38 -15.05 -39.70
CA LYS A 93 -1.84 -16.41 -39.71
C LYS A 93 -1.97 -17.08 -38.34
N MET A 94 -1.69 -16.36 -37.26
CA MET A 94 -1.79 -16.91 -35.90
C MET A 94 -3.25 -17.22 -35.53
N ILE A 95 -4.18 -16.33 -35.86
CA ILE A 95 -5.61 -16.57 -35.65
C ILE A 95 -6.09 -17.79 -36.46
N GLU A 96 -5.62 -17.95 -37.71
CA GLU A 96 -5.94 -19.11 -38.53
C GLU A 96 -5.40 -20.42 -37.92
N MET A 97 -4.15 -20.43 -37.45
CA MET A 97 -3.58 -21.58 -36.76
C MET A 97 -4.34 -21.92 -35.47
N LEU A 98 -4.77 -20.91 -34.70
CA LEU A 98 -5.57 -21.13 -33.49
C LEU A 98 -6.95 -21.72 -33.81
N LYS A 99 -7.59 -21.26 -34.89
CA LYS A 99 -8.86 -21.84 -35.38
C LYS A 99 -8.71 -23.33 -35.72
N GLN A 100 -7.60 -23.74 -36.34
CA GLN A 100 -7.33 -25.16 -36.64
C GLN A 100 -7.19 -26.01 -35.37
N THR A 101 -6.67 -25.44 -34.28
CA THR A 101 -6.55 -26.13 -32.97
C THR A 101 -7.85 -26.17 -32.16
N GLY A 102 -8.96 -25.67 -32.72
CA GLY A 102 -10.25 -25.58 -32.01
C GLY A 102 -10.41 -24.34 -31.13
N ARG A 103 -9.50 -23.36 -31.23
CA ARG A 103 -9.58 -22.07 -30.53
C ARG A 103 -10.05 -20.98 -31.49
N GLY A 104 -11.36 -20.94 -31.75
CA GLY A 104 -12.01 -19.92 -32.59
C GLY A 104 -12.49 -18.70 -31.79
N GLU A 105 -11.60 -18.10 -31.01
CA GLU A 105 -11.89 -16.87 -30.24
C GLU A 105 -11.50 -15.64 -31.04
N ASP A 106 -12.22 -14.54 -30.83
CA ASP A 106 -12.01 -13.28 -31.52
C ASP A 106 -11.08 -12.36 -30.70
N VAL A 107 -10.49 -11.37 -31.36
CA VAL A 107 -9.64 -10.37 -30.69
C VAL A 107 -10.53 -9.39 -29.93
N VAL A 108 -10.42 -9.44 -28.59
CA VAL A 108 -11.22 -8.58 -27.67
C VAL A 108 -10.46 -7.32 -27.24
N GLY A 109 -9.15 -7.28 -27.46
CA GLY A 109 -8.32 -6.14 -27.12
C GLY A 109 -6.84 -6.48 -27.20
N TRP A 110 -6.02 -5.62 -26.60
CA TRP A 110 -4.58 -5.76 -26.56
C TRP A 110 -4.04 -5.44 -25.17
N TYR A 111 -2.86 -5.96 -24.86
CA TYR A 111 -2.17 -5.66 -23.62
C TYR A 111 -0.73 -5.24 -23.91
N HIS A 112 -0.17 -4.44 -23.03
CA HIS A 112 1.25 -4.13 -23.05
C HIS A 112 1.82 -4.01 -21.63
N SER A 113 3.14 -3.97 -21.53
CA SER A 113 3.84 -3.83 -20.26
C SER A 113 4.46 -2.46 -20.09
N HIS A 114 4.33 -1.86 -18.91
CA HIS A 114 5.10 -0.70 -18.45
C HIS A 114 6.02 -1.13 -17.30
N PRO A 115 7.30 -1.45 -17.56
CA PRO A 115 8.21 -1.90 -16.52
C PRO A 115 8.57 -0.76 -15.55
N GLY A 116 7.99 -0.76 -14.34
CA GLY A 116 8.35 0.16 -13.26
C GLY A 116 7.62 1.51 -13.25
N PHE A 117 6.79 1.82 -14.26
CA PHE A 117 6.04 3.09 -14.34
C PHE A 117 4.62 3.01 -13.76
N GLY A 118 4.13 1.80 -13.45
CA GLY A 118 2.73 1.57 -13.08
C GLY A 118 1.77 1.58 -14.28
N PRO A 119 0.48 1.26 -14.06
CA PRO A 119 -0.48 1.09 -15.15
C PRO A 119 -1.17 2.42 -15.49
N TRP A 120 -0.80 3.03 -16.61
CA TRP A 120 -1.46 4.19 -17.21
C TRP A 120 -1.26 4.14 -18.73
N LEU A 121 -1.99 4.96 -19.50
CA LEU A 121 -1.82 5.02 -20.95
C LEU A 121 -1.00 6.26 -21.34
N SER A 122 0.05 6.07 -22.14
CA SER A 122 0.77 7.16 -22.77
C SER A 122 0.01 7.72 -23.98
N GLY A 123 0.46 8.88 -24.50
CA GLY A 123 -0.15 9.45 -25.71
C GLY A 123 -0.07 8.53 -26.92
N VAL A 124 1.01 7.73 -27.02
CA VAL A 124 1.17 6.71 -28.07
C VAL A 124 0.18 5.56 -27.86
N ASP A 125 0.01 5.10 -26.61
CA ASP A 125 -0.94 4.03 -26.28
C ASP A 125 -2.38 4.44 -26.58
N MET A 126 -2.71 5.70 -26.33
CA MET A 126 -4.02 6.26 -26.67
C MET A 126 -4.26 6.26 -28.19
N GLN A 127 -3.26 6.62 -29.00
CA GLN A 127 -3.38 6.57 -30.46
C GLN A 127 -3.55 5.13 -30.98
N THR A 128 -2.79 4.19 -30.42
CA THR A 128 -2.92 2.76 -30.74
C THR A 128 -4.30 2.23 -30.36
N GLN A 129 -4.77 2.55 -29.16
CA GLN A 129 -6.11 2.16 -28.69
C GLN A 129 -7.21 2.77 -29.58
N GLN A 130 -7.07 4.01 -30.04
CA GLN A 130 -8.04 4.63 -30.97
C GLN A 130 -8.14 3.85 -32.30
N SER A 131 -7.01 3.36 -32.82
CA SER A 131 -7.00 2.49 -34.01
C SER A 131 -7.75 1.18 -33.77
N PHE A 132 -7.54 0.54 -32.61
CA PHE A 132 -8.26 -0.69 -32.23
C PHE A 132 -9.75 -0.45 -31.97
N GLU A 133 -10.13 0.70 -31.39
CA GLU A 133 -11.53 1.07 -31.16
C GLU A 133 -12.30 1.36 -32.45
N THR A 134 -11.60 1.81 -33.51
CA THR A 134 -12.19 1.99 -34.85
C THR A 134 -12.59 0.64 -35.45
N LEU A 135 -11.79 -0.40 -35.23
CA LEU A 135 -12.12 -1.76 -35.65
C LEU A 135 -13.23 -2.36 -34.76
N ASN A 136 -13.03 -2.31 -33.45
CA ASN A 136 -13.94 -2.84 -32.45
C ASN A 136 -14.18 -1.81 -31.34
N LYS A 137 -15.36 -1.19 -31.30
CA LYS A 137 -15.72 -0.15 -30.32
C LYS A 137 -15.58 -0.58 -28.85
N ARG A 138 -15.58 -1.89 -28.58
CA ARG A 138 -15.46 -2.48 -27.24
C ARG A 138 -14.05 -2.98 -26.90
N SER A 139 -13.06 -2.67 -27.74
CA SER A 139 -11.66 -3.04 -27.50
C SER A 139 -11.18 -2.53 -26.14
N VAL A 140 -10.42 -3.35 -25.43
CA VAL A 140 -9.85 -3.03 -24.12
C VAL A 140 -8.32 -2.98 -24.23
N ALA A 141 -7.70 -1.98 -23.59
CA ALA A 141 -6.27 -1.90 -23.39
C ALA A 141 -5.91 -2.35 -21.97
N VAL A 142 -5.08 -3.38 -21.81
CA VAL A 142 -4.62 -3.86 -20.50
C VAL A 142 -3.16 -3.49 -20.29
N VAL A 143 -2.84 -2.88 -19.15
CA VAL A 143 -1.46 -2.47 -18.80
C VAL A 143 -0.97 -3.28 -17.61
N ILE A 144 0.21 -3.87 -17.74
CA ILE A 144 0.80 -4.75 -16.73
C ILE A 144 2.19 -4.24 -16.35
N ASP A 145 2.46 -4.13 -15.05
CA ASP A 145 3.80 -3.81 -14.55
C ASP A 145 4.45 -5.07 -13.94
N PRO A 146 5.35 -5.77 -14.65
CA PRO A 146 6.01 -6.98 -14.15
C PRO A 146 7.13 -6.69 -13.12
N VAL A 147 7.51 -5.43 -12.94
CA VAL A 147 8.56 -5.02 -11.99
C VAL A 147 7.94 -4.73 -10.63
N GLN A 148 6.86 -3.95 -10.59
CA GLN A 148 6.13 -3.64 -9.36
C GLN A 148 5.25 -4.80 -8.88
N SER A 149 4.87 -5.73 -9.78
CA SER A 149 4.15 -6.96 -9.42
C SER A 149 5.03 -7.88 -8.59
N VAL A 150 4.75 -7.96 -7.29
CA VAL A 150 5.43 -8.85 -6.32
C VAL A 150 4.51 -9.98 -5.89
N LYS A 151 5.09 -11.04 -5.30
CA LYS A 151 4.30 -12.16 -4.74
C LYS A 151 3.25 -11.61 -3.76
N GLY A 152 1.97 -11.75 -4.12
CA GLY A 152 0.81 -11.28 -3.34
C GLY A 152 0.04 -10.11 -3.92
N LYS A 153 0.64 -9.29 -4.80
CA LYS A 153 -0.07 -8.21 -5.51
C LYS A 153 0.42 -8.10 -6.95
N VAL A 154 -0.49 -8.38 -7.88
CA VAL A 154 -0.27 -8.13 -9.30
C VAL A 154 -0.77 -6.72 -9.62
N VAL A 155 0.11 -5.91 -10.20
CA VAL A 155 -0.20 -4.57 -10.67
C VAL A 155 -0.65 -4.68 -12.12
N ILE A 156 -1.96 -4.63 -12.31
CA ILE A 156 -2.65 -4.71 -13.60
C ILE A 156 -3.86 -3.79 -13.55
N ASP A 157 -4.08 -3.06 -14.63
CA ASP A 157 -5.27 -2.25 -14.81
C ASP A 157 -5.72 -2.34 -16.28
N ALA A 158 -6.99 -2.07 -16.53
CA ALA A 158 -7.59 -2.11 -17.84
C ALA A 158 -8.26 -0.79 -18.15
N PHE A 159 -8.07 -0.29 -19.35
CA PHE A 159 -8.50 1.03 -19.77
C PHE A 159 -9.27 0.97 -21.08
N ARG A 160 -10.16 1.95 -21.23
CA ARG A 160 -10.81 2.29 -22.51
C ARG A 160 -10.86 3.79 -22.67
N LEU A 161 -10.80 4.27 -23.91
CA LEU A 161 -10.87 5.71 -24.20
C LEU A 161 -12.29 6.24 -24.02
N ILE A 162 -12.37 7.50 -23.62
CA ILE A 162 -13.60 8.28 -23.62
C ILE A 162 -13.69 8.97 -24.98
N PRO A 163 -14.80 8.83 -25.73
CA PRO A 163 -15.01 9.59 -26.95
C PRO A 163 -14.89 11.09 -26.68
N GLN A 164 -13.98 11.78 -27.37
CA GLN A 164 -13.73 13.22 -27.20
C GLN A 164 -15.00 14.07 -27.36
N GLN A 165 -15.94 13.60 -28.19
CA GLN A 165 -17.24 14.24 -28.39
C GLN A 165 -18.04 14.35 -27.09
N ALA A 166 -17.98 13.34 -26.20
CA ALA A 166 -18.73 13.35 -24.95
C ALA A 166 -18.24 14.43 -23.98
N PHE A 167 -16.94 14.74 -23.99
CA PHE A 167 -16.34 15.75 -23.11
C PHE A 167 -16.82 17.17 -23.44
N SER A 168 -16.97 17.50 -24.73
CA SER A 168 -17.43 18.82 -25.18
C SER A 168 -18.86 19.16 -24.78
N PHE A 169 -19.71 18.15 -24.54
CA PHE A 169 -21.10 18.34 -24.11
C PHE A 169 -21.26 18.45 -22.59
N GLY A 170 -20.17 18.39 -21.80
CA GLY A 170 -20.22 18.51 -20.34
C GLY A 170 -21.02 17.41 -19.62
N LYS A 171 -21.44 16.35 -20.34
CA LYS A 171 -22.08 15.19 -19.74
C LYS A 171 -21.01 14.27 -19.16
N ALA A 172 -21.30 13.68 -18.00
CA ALA A 172 -20.46 12.63 -17.46
C ALA A 172 -20.33 11.51 -18.51
N PRO A 173 -19.11 11.06 -18.83
CA PRO A 173 -18.88 10.14 -19.95
C PRO A 173 -19.51 8.75 -19.73
N ARG A 174 -19.84 8.41 -18.48
CA ARG A 174 -20.46 7.14 -18.09
C ARG A 174 -21.64 7.39 -17.16
N GLN A 175 -22.61 6.48 -17.23
CA GLN A 175 -23.68 6.41 -16.24
C GLN A 175 -23.20 5.53 -15.08
N THR A 176 -23.31 5.99 -13.84
CA THR A 176 -22.95 5.17 -12.67
C THR A 176 -24.19 4.44 -12.17
N THR A 177 -24.36 3.17 -12.55
CA THR A 177 -25.45 2.33 -12.00
C THR A 177 -25.01 1.55 -10.76
N SER A 178 -23.70 1.38 -10.55
CA SER A 178 -23.14 0.53 -9.48
C SER A 178 -21.87 1.10 -8.86
N HIS A 179 -21.59 0.68 -7.62
CA HIS A 179 -20.38 1.06 -6.87
C HIS A 179 -19.12 0.28 -7.29
N LEU A 180 -19.24 -0.69 -8.21
CA LEU A 180 -18.10 -1.55 -8.61
C LEU A 180 -16.96 -0.75 -9.24
N GLY A 181 -17.27 0.34 -9.94
CA GLY A 181 -16.29 1.20 -10.60
C GLY A 181 -15.43 2.04 -9.64
N ASP A 182 -15.94 2.35 -8.43
CA ASP A 182 -15.28 3.23 -7.46
C ASP A 182 -14.59 2.45 -6.32
N LEU A 183 -14.53 1.12 -6.41
CA LEU A 183 -13.99 0.25 -5.35
C LEU A 183 -12.48 0.47 -5.12
N GLN A 184 -11.73 0.85 -6.15
CA GLN A 184 -10.29 1.07 -6.06
C GLN A 184 -9.97 2.53 -6.34
N PRO A 185 -9.33 3.25 -5.39
CA PRO A 185 -8.90 4.60 -5.65
C PRO A 185 -7.84 4.59 -6.76
N PRO A 186 -7.96 5.49 -7.74
CA PRO A 186 -6.99 5.55 -8.82
C PRO A 186 -5.59 5.94 -8.31
N SER A 187 -4.56 5.44 -8.99
CA SER A 187 -3.19 5.87 -8.74
C SER A 187 -3.03 7.37 -9.04
N MET A 188 -2.34 8.11 -8.18
CA MET A 188 -2.06 9.54 -8.42
C MET A 188 -1.30 9.76 -9.74
N VAL A 189 -0.43 8.81 -10.11
CA VAL A 189 0.31 8.86 -11.38
C VAL A 189 -0.66 8.77 -12.56
N ALA A 190 -1.60 7.83 -12.53
CA ALA A 190 -2.62 7.69 -13.58
C ALA A 190 -3.52 8.92 -13.70
N LEU A 191 -3.86 9.55 -12.57
CA LEU A 191 -4.63 10.80 -12.55
C LEU A 191 -3.89 11.96 -13.26
N VAL A 192 -2.58 12.09 -13.03
CA VAL A 192 -1.73 13.09 -13.71
C VAL A 192 -1.67 12.84 -15.21
N HIS A 193 -1.64 11.58 -15.64
CA HIS A 193 -1.65 11.18 -17.04
C HIS A 193 -3.05 11.15 -17.68
N GLY A 194 -4.06 11.72 -17.01
CA GLY A 194 -5.36 12.00 -17.63
C GLY A 194 -6.42 10.91 -17.48
N LEU A 195 -6.29 10.04 -16.48
CA LEU A 195 -7.39 9.19 -16.03
C LEU A 195 -8.62 10.04 -15.67
N ASN A 196 -9.80 9.60 -16.10
CA ASN A 196 -11.10 10.31 -16.04
C ASN A 196 -11.24 11.53 -16.97
N ARG A 197 -10.23 11.84 -17.78
CA ARG A 197 -10.30 12.88 -18.82
C ARG A 197 -10.28 12.27 -20.22
N TYR A 198 -9.29 11.42 -20.50
CA TYR A 198 -9.10 10.81 -21.81
C TYR A 198 -9.52 9.34 -21.85
N TYR A 199 -9.36 8.63 -20.73
CA TYR A 199 -9.70 7.23 -20.57
C TYR A 199 -10.23 6.98 -19.16
N TYR A 200 -10.88 5.84 -18.98
CA TYR A 200 -11.37 5.37 -17.68
C TYR A 200 -10.81 3.97 -17.38
N SER A 201 -10.69 3.65 -16.09
CA SER A 201 -10.31 2.29 -15.63
C SER A 201 -11.55 1.38 -15.55
N MET A 202 -11.35 0.11 -15.86
CA MET A 202 -12.33 -0.95 -15.79
C MET A 202 -11.92 -1.98 -14.72
N PRO A 203 -12.83 -2.37 -13.80
CA PRO A 203 -12.53 -3.40 -12.82
C PRO A 203 -12.25 -4.75 -13.48
N ILE A 204 -11.12 -5.35 -13.08
CA ILE A 204 -10.68 -6.67 -13.52
C ILE A 204 -11.07 -7.72 -12.47
N ASN A 205 -11.81 -8.73 -12.92
CA ASN A 205 -12.13 -9.93 -12.16
C ASN A 205 -11.35 -11.13 -12.71
N TYR A 206 -10.95 -12.03 -11.81
CA TYR A 206 -10.24 -13.26 -12.20
C TYR A 206 -11.20 -14.43 -12.20
N ARG A 207 -11.30 -15.12 -13.34
CA ARG A 207 -12.03 -16.37 -13.42
C ARG A 207 -11.11 -17.51 -13.00
N LYS A 208 -11.45 -18.17 -11.90
CA LYS A 208 -10.74 -19.36 -11.41
C LYS A 208 -11.64 -20.57 -11.54
N ASN A 209 -11.23 -21.53 -12.36
CA ASN A 209 -11.92 -22.82 -12.43
C ASN A 209 -11.46 -23.73 -11.28
N GLU A 210 -12.33 -24.61 -10.80
CA GLU A 210 -11.98 -25.54 -9.71
C GLU A 210 -10.81 -26.45 -10.11
N PHE A 211 -10.76 -26.92 -11.35
CA PHE A 211 -9.66 -27.72 -11.88
C PHE A 211 -8.34 -26.97 -11.93
N GLU A 212 -8.36 -25.70 -12.36
CA GLU A 212 -7.18 -24.83 -12.35
C GLU A 212 -6.68 -24.59 -10.94
N GLN A 213 -7.60 -24.33 -10.00
CA GLN A 213 -7.25 -24.14 -8.61
C GLN A 213 -6.63 -25.40 -8.01
N LYS A 214 -7.20 -26.58 -8.28
CA LYS A 214 -6.61 -27.88 -7.85
C LYS A 214 -5.23 -28.10 -8.47
N MET A 215 -5.05 -27.81 -9.75
CA MET A 215 -3.76 -27.92 -10.44
C MET A 215 -2.71 -26.98 -9.84
N LEU A 216 -3.06 -25.70 -9.64
CA LEU A 216 -2.16 -24.70 -9.06
C LEU A 216 -1.81 -25.03 -7.60
N LEU A 217 -2.77 -25.51 -6.82
CA LEU A 217 -2.53 -25.99 -5.46
C LEU A 217 -1.59 -27.19 -5.43
N ASN A 218 -1.64 -28.07 -6.42
CA ASN A 218 -0.72 -29.21 -6.51
C ASN A 218 0.72 -28.78 -6.84
N LEU A 219 0.93 -27.65 -7.51
CA LEU A 219 2.28 -27.12 -7.79
C LEU A 219 2.95 -26.53 -6.53
N GLU A 220 2.17 -25.96 -5.61
CA GLU A 220 2.69 -25.40 -4.37
C GLU A 220 2.99 -26.48 -3.30
N LYS A 221 2.39 -27.67 -3.43
CA LYS A 221 2.64 -28.77 -2.50
C LYS A 221 4.11 -29.18 -2.58
N LYS A 222 4.80 -29.08 -1.45
CA LYS A 222 6.11 -29.70 -1.26
C LYS A 222 5.98 -31.21 -1.45
N SER A 223 7.04 -31.83 -1.95
CA SER A 223 7.06 -33.29 -2.06
C SER A 223 6.90 -33.88 -0.67
N TRP A 224 6.00 -34.84 -0.49
CA TRP A 224 5.84 -35.53 0.78
C TRP A 224 7.14 -36.25 1.20
N ILE A 225 7.97 -36.61 0.22
CA ILE A 225 9.27 -37.25 0.42
C ILE A 225 10.28 -36.31 1.11
N ASP A 226 10.14 -34.99 0.94
CA ASP A 226 11.02 -34.02 1.60
C ASP A 226 10.87 -34.09 3.12
N GLY A 227 9.72 -34.52 3.64
CA GLY A 227 9.48 -34.75 5.06
C GLY A 227 10.05 -36.06 5.60
N LEU A 228 10.35 -37.03 4.72
CA LEU A 228 10.99 -38.30 5.07
C LEU A 228 12.51 -38.26 4.89
N ASN A 229 13.03 -37.27 4.17
CA ASN A 229 14.46 -37.08 4.00
C ASN A 229 15.05 -36.45 5.26
N ILE A 230 15.44 -37.30 6.19
CA ILE A 230 16.09 -36.89 7.43
C ILE A 230 17.53 -36.47 7.13
N SER A 231 17.93 -35.31 7.65
CA SER A 231 19.31 -34.84 7.53
C SER A 231 20.28 -35.77 8.28
N SER A 232 21.52 -35.93 7.78
CA SER A 232 22.54 -36.71 8.49
C SER A 232 22.71 -36.23 9.93
N PHE A 233 22.70 -37.16 10.89
CA PHE A 233 22.84 -36.86 12.32
C PHE A 233 24.12 -36.07 12.64
N GLU A 234 25.21 -36.32 11.91
CA GLU A 234 26.46 -35.59 12.13
C GLU A 234 26.33 -34.12 11.72
N ASN A 235 25.69 -33.86 10.57
CA ASN A 235 25.43 -32.50 10.09
C ASN A 235 24.43 -31.77 10.99
N HIS A 236 23.38 -32.46 11.43
CA HIS A 236 22.41 -31.89 12.38
C HIS A 236 23.08 -31.56 13.72
N SER A 237 23.95 -32.43 14.24
CA SER A 237 24.68 -32.18 15.48
C SER A 237 25.64 -30.99 15.34
N LYS A 238 26.31 -30.85 14.19
CA LYS A 238 27.17 -29.68 13.89
C LYS A 238 26.35 -28.39 13.85
N ASN A 239 25.22 -28.38 13.12
CA ASN A 239 24.33 -27.22 13.05
C ASN A 239 23.76 -26.83 14.42
N ASN A 240 23.38 -27.80 15.25
CA ASN A 240 22.91 -27.54 16.62
C ASN A 240 24.01 -26.92 17.49
N SER A 241 25.24 -27.43 17.39
CA SER A 241 26.37 -26.87 18.13
C SER A 241 26.68 -25.44 17.68
N GLU A 242 26.65 -25.16 16.37
CA GLU A 242 26.90 -23.83 15.82
C GLU A 242 25.82 -22.82 16.25
N THR A 243 24.55 -23.18 16.12
CA THR A 243 23.41 -22.33 16.54
C THR A 243 23.43 -22.07 18.05
N LEU A 244 23.72 -23.08 18.88
CA LEU A 244 23.89 -22.91 20.33
C LEU A 244 25.07 -21.98 20.66
N ASN A 245 26.21 -22.13 19.97
CA ASN A 245 27.36 -21.25 20.16
C ASN A 245 27.05 -19.80 19.78
N GLN A 246 26.29 -19.59 18.69
CA GLN A 246 25.80 -18.27 18.31
C GLN A 246 24.83 -17.71 19.37
N MET A 247 23.93 -18.54 19.91
CA MET A 247 23.03 -18.19 21.01
C MET A 247 23.77 -17.75 22.27
N ILE A 248 24.83 -18.46 22.66
CA ILE A 248 25.65 -18.10 23.82
C ILE A 248 26.28 -16.71 23.61
N LYS A 249 26.81 -16.44 22.40
CA LYS A 249 27.36 -15.12 22.04
C LYS A 249 26.29 -14.03 22.14
N LEU A 250 25.10 -14.28 21.58
CA LEU A 250 23.96 -13.35 21.64
C LEU A 250 23.44 -13.14 23.06
N SER A 251 23.44 -14.17 23.90
CA SER A 251 23.04 -14.10 25.30
C SER A 251 24.01 -13.23 26.12
N LYS A 252 25.32 -13.39 25.91
CA LYS A 252 26.35 -12.52 26.51
C LYS A 252 26.15 -11.06 26.09
N GLN A 253 25.91 -10.81 24.80
CA GLN A 253 25.62 -9.47 24.30
C GLN A 253 24.32 -8.89 24.88
N TYR A 254 23.29 -9.72 25.04
CA TYR A 254 22.02 -9.31 25.64
C TYR A 254 22.18 -8.94 27.11
N ASN A 255 22.88 -9.76 27.89
CA ASN A 255 23.20 -9.48 29.29
C ASN A 255 24.03 -8.20 29.44
N PHE A 256 25.01 -7.99 28.56
CA PHE A 256 25.79 -6.76 28.53
C PHE A 256 24.91 -5.53 28.27
N LYS A 257 24.00 -5.60 27.28
CA LYS A 257 23.03 -4.51 27.02
C LYS A 257 22.10 -4.27 28.21
N LEU A 258 21.58 -5.32 28.84
CA LEU A 258 20.70 -5.20 30.01
C LEU A 258 21.41 -4.57 31.22
N ASN A 259 22.67 -4.95 31.47
CA ASN A 259 23.44 -4.36 32.57
C ASN A 259 23.72 -2.88 32.32
N LYS A 260 24.10 -2.52 31.09
CA LYS A 260 24.25 -1.11 30.70
C LYS A 260 22.94 -0.33 30.83
N GLU A 261 21.81 -0.93 30.44
CA GLU A 261 20.49 -0.32 30.62
C GLU A 261 20.11 -0.15 32.10
N LYS A 262 20.50 -1.07 32.98
CA LYS A 262 20.30 -0.92 34.43
C LYS A 262 21.14 0.23 34.98
N GLU A 263 22.43 0.28 34.65
CA GLU A 263 23.31 1.37 35.08
C GLU A 263 22.83 2.75 34.58
N GLU A 264 22.33 2.84 33.34
CA GLU A 264 21.76 4.08 32.81
C GLU A 264 20.46 4.47 33.54
N LYS A 265 19.61 3.50 33.89
CA LYS A 265 18.40 3.75 34.69
C LYS A 265 18.71 4.19 36.11
N ASP A 266 19.72 3.60 36.74
CA ASP A 266 20.14 3.93 38.09
C ASP A 266 20.69 5.38 38.14
N LYS A 267 21.52 5.77 37.16
CA LYS A 267 21.98 7.16 37.01
C LYS A 267 20.83 8.14 36.76
N GLU A 268 19.86 7.76 35.93
CA GLU A 268 18.68 8.59 35.67
C GLU A 268 17.79 8.74 36.92
N LEU A 269 17.71 7.69 37.75
CA LEU A 269 17.04 7.72 39.05
C LEU A 269 17.76 8.67 40.02
N GLU A 270 19.08 8.57 40.13
CA GLU A 270 19.88 9.48 40.95
C GLU A 270 19.75 10.95 40.49
N GLU A 271 19.76 11.21 39.18
CA GLU A 271 19.55 12.57 38.64
C GLU A 271 18.15 13.08 38.96
N LYS A 272 17.12 12.24 38.83
CA LYS A 272 15.73 12.58 39.21
C LYS A 272 15.60 12.83 40.71
N GLU A 273 16.30 12.08 41.55
CA GLU A 273 16.33 12.30 43.00
C GLU A 273 17.04 13.61 43.35
N LYS A 274 18.20 13.89 42.74
CA LYS A 274 18.91 15.17 42.88
C LYS A 274 18.04 16.34 42.42
N GLU A 275 17.34 16.22 41.29
CA GLU A 275 16.39 17.22 40.82
C GLU A 275 15.23 17.44 41.80
N LYS A 276 14.67 16.37 42.37
CA LYS A 276 13.59 16.46 43.39
C LYS A 276 14.09 17.20 44.62
N ILE A 277 15.28 16.87 45.13
CA ILE A 277 15.89 17.53 46.28
C ILE A 277 16.15 19.01 46.00
N ILE A 278 16.67 19.35 44.81
CA ILE A 278 16.88 20.74 44.40
C ILE A 278 15.55 21.50 44.32
N LYS A 279 14.52 20.91 43.70
CA LYS A 279 13.17 21.49 43.63
C LYS A 279 12.57 21.72 45.02
N GLU A 280 12.78 20.78 45.96
CA GLU A 280 12.31 20.92 47.33
C GLU A 280 13.07 22.03 48.09
N ARG A 281 14.40 22.13 47.91
CA ARG A 281 15.22 23.22 48.48
C ARG A 281 14.82 24.59 47.94
N VAL A 282 14.59 24.70 46.63
CA VAL A 282 14.11 25.94 45.99
C VAL A 282 12.72 26.32 46.53
N LYS A 283 11.81 25.36 46.68
CA LYS A 283 10.48 25.60 47.26
C LYS A 283 10.57 26.12 48.69
N LYS A 284 11.40 25.49 49.54
CA LYS A 284 11.66 25.96 50.92
C LYS A 284 12.27 27.36 50.96
N ARG A 285 13.14 27.71 50.00
CA ARG A 285 13.76 29.05 49.90
C ARG A 285 12.75 30.12 49.49
N ILE A 286 11.90 29.84 48.51
CA ILE A 286 10.80 30.72 48.10
C ILE A 286 9.81 30.93 49.25
N GLU A 287 9.50 29.88 50.02
CA GLU A 287 8.60 29.99 51.16
C GLU A 287 9.20 30.84 52.30
N LYS A 288 10.49 30.68 52.58
CA LYS A 288 11.22 31.56 53.50
C LYS A 288 11.24 33.02 53.03
N GLU A 289 11.47 33.26 51.75
CA GLU A 289 11.45 34.62 51.18
C GLU A 289 10.05 35.23 51.22
N LYS A 290 9.00 34.45 50.95
CA LYS A 290 7.61 34.89 51.11
C LYS A 290 7.30 35.30 52.54
N ILE A 291 7.70 34.49 53.53
CA ILE A 291 7.52 34.83 54.95
C ILE A 291 8.32 36.09 55.32
N LYS A 292 9.53 36.27 54.78
CA LYS A 292 10.35 37.46 55.03
C LYS A 292 9.71 38.71 54.43
N LEU A 293 9.20 38.63 53.20
CA LEU A 293 8.48 39.70 52.53
C LEU A 293 7.17 40.03 53.25
N GLU A 294 6.46 39.02 53.76
CA GLU A 294 5.22 39.22 54.52
C GLU A 294 5.50 39.88 55.88
N LYS A 295 6.63 39.55 56.54
CA LYS A 295 7.10 40.26 57.74
C LYS A 295 7.52 41.70 57.43
N GLN A 296 8.24 41.95 56.33
CA GLN A 296 8.58 43.30 55.89
C GLN A 296 7.34 44.12 55.57
N LYS A 297 6.39 43.56 54.82
CA LYS A 297 5.09 44.18 54.57
C LYS A 297 4.32 44.43 55.85
N LYS A 298 4.34 43.52 56.83
CA LYS A 298 3.72 43.77 58.14
C LYS A 298 4.37 44.94 58.87
N MET A 299 5.70 45.03 58.90
CA MET A 299 6.42 46.17 59.50
C MET A 299 6.19 47.48 58.73
N GLU A 300 6.11 47.43 57.40
CA GLU A 300 5.75 48.59 56.57
C GLU A 300 4.30 49.01 56.79
N ILE A 301 3.37 48.07 56.94
CA ILE A 301 1.98 48.35 57.32
C ILE A 301 1.89 48.87 58.76
N GLU A 302 2.76 48.45 59.67
CA GLU A 302 2.84 48.98 61.04
C GLU A 302 3.33 50.44 61.05
N LYS A 303 4.32 50.75 60.21
CA LYS A 303 4.80 52.13 59.99
C LYS A 303 3.78 52.99 59.23
N GLU A 304 3.11 52.44 58.22
CA GLU A 304 2.02 53.13 57.50
C GLU A 304 0.75 53.27 58.37
N LYS A 305 0.55 52.42 59.39
CA LYS A 305 -0.51 52.57 60.39
C LYS A 305 -0.21 53.67 61.41
N GLU A 306 1.06 54.00 61.65
CA GLU A 306 1.45 55.22 62.37
C GLU A 306 1.33 56.48 61.49
N GLU A 307 1.47 56.36 60.16
CA GLU A 307 1.38 57.50 59.22
C GLU A 307 0.00 57.73 58.56
N LYS A 308 -0.99 56.85 58.74
CA LYS A 308 -2.34 57.06 58.16
C LYS A 308 -3.47 56.65 59.11
N GLU A 309 -3.78 57.57 60.02
CA GLU A 309 -5.18 57.87 60.31
C GLU A 309 -5.91 58.29 59.01
N LYS A 310 -7.09 57.70 58.82
CA LYS A 310 -8.10 57.93 57.75
C LYS A 310 -7.93 57.13 56.44
N LYS A 311 -8.69 56.02 56.48
CA LYS A 311 -9.52 55.38 55.42
C LYS A 311 -8.93 54.19 54.65
N GLN A 312 -9.22 53.00 55.20
CA GLN A 312 -10.00 51.87 54.61
C GLN A 312 -9.84 51.60 53.10
N GLU A 313 -9.26 50.46 52.70
CA GLU A 313 -9.86 49.11 52.51
C GLU A 313 -10.05 48.89 50.98
N LYS A 314 -9.48 47.89 50.29
CA LYS A 314 -9.69 46.44 50.39
C LYS A 314 -8.64 45.68 49.56
N ALA A 315 -8.33 44.46 50.00
CA ALA A 315 -7.59 43.45 49.24
C ALA A 315 -8.38 42.14 49.16
N LYS A 316 -8.05 41.31 48.14
CA LYS A 316 -8.20 39.84 47.94
C LYS A 316 -9.17 39.40 46.83
N PRO A 317 -9.04 38.16 46.29
CA PRO A 317 -7.83 37.35 46.02
C PRO A 317 -7.86 36.68 44.61
N LYS A 318 -6.75 36.08 44.15
CA LYS A 318 -6.80 35.02 43.12
C LYS A 318 -5.98 33.81 43.55
N GLU A 319 -6.71 32.75 43.90
CA GLU A 319 -6.20 31.44 44.28
C GLU A 319 -6.67 30.45 43.20
N GLN A 320 -5.96 30.37 42.06
CA GLN A 320 -6.26 29.40 40.98
C GLN A 320 -5.01 28.90 40.24
N GLU A 321 -3.80 29.03 40.82
CA GLU A 321 -2.56 28.70 40.09
C GLU A 321 -1.83 27.43 40.57
N LYS A 322 -2.46 26.62 41.44
CA LYS A 322 -1.83 25.42 42.01
C LYS A 322 -2.17 24.10 41.29
N ASP A 323 -3.29 24.02 40.58
CA ASP A 323 -3.72 22.76 39.96
C ASP A 323 -3.30 22.62 38.48
N LYS A 324 -3.24 23.72 37.70
CA LYS A 324 -2.70 23.69 36.32
C LYS A 324 -1.23 23.28 36.24
N LYS A 325 -0.42 23.64 37.25
CA LYS A 325 1.02 23.28 37.33
C LYS A 325 1.28 21.81 37.68
N LYS A 326 0.27 21.04 38.13
CA LYS A 326 0.39 19.59 38.32
C LYS A 326 0.06 18.82 37.05
N GLU A 327 -0.97 19.23 36.31
CA GLU A 327 -1.35 18.60 35.04
C GLU A 327 -0.36 18.87 33.89
N GLU A 328 0.25 20.07 33.82
CA GLU A 328 1.31 20.35 32.83
C GLU A 328 2.57 19.51 33.10
N LYS A 329 2.90 19.22 34.36
CA LYS A 329 4.08 18.40 34.72
C LYS A 329 3.92 16.93 34.37
N GLU A 330 2.73 16.35 34.55
CA GLU A 330 2.47 14.95 34.13
C GLU A 330 2.49 14.79 32.61
N LYS A 331 2.05 15.81 31.86
CA LYS A 331 2.14 15.83 30.40
C LYS A 331 3.59 15.96 29.91
N ASP A 332 4.41 16.80 30.56
CA ASP A 332 5.83 16.95 30.23
C ASP A 332 6.68 15.71 30.57
N ASP A 333 6.40 15.03 31.68
CA ASP A 333 7.10 13.79 32.05
C ASP A 333 6.75 12.62 31.10
N LYS A 334 5.50 12.54 30.62
CA LYS A 334 5.10 11.58 29.58
C LYS A 334 5.73 11.91 28.23
N LYS A 335 5.81 13.19 27.85
CA LYS A 335 6.43 13.64 26.59
C LYS A 335 7.94 13.35 26.59
N LYS A 336 8.64 13.60 27.70
CA LYS A 336 10.08 13.28 27.85
C LYS A 336 10.36 11.77 27.81
N LYS A 337 9.52 10.92 28.42
CA LYS A 337 9.65 9.45 28.32
C LYS A 337 9.53 8.96 26.87
N ASN A 338 8.54 9.47 26.12
CA ASN A 338 8.39 9.11 24.70
C ASN A 338 9.61 9.54 23.86
N THR A 339 10.12 10.75 24.08
CA THR A 339 11.31 11.25 23.34
C THR A 339 12.57 10.45 23.67
N GLN A 340 12.73 9.96 24.90
CA GLN A 340 13.85 9.07 25.27
C GLN A 340 13.74 7.68 24.63
N GLU A 341 12.54 7.10 24.55
CA GLU A 341 12.31 5.83 23.85
C GLU A 341 12.53 5.94 22.34
N GLU A 342 12.09 7.03 21.72
CA GLU A 342 12.34 7.31 20.31
C GLU A 342 13.83 7.51 20.03
N ASN A 343 14.54 8.27 20.87
CA ASN A 343 16.00 8.43 20.76
C ASN A 343 16.76 7.11 20.96
N LYS A 344 16.24 6.20 21.80
CA LYS A 344 16.79 4.84 21.96
C LYS A 344 16.55 3.98 20.70
N LYS A 345 15.36 4.05 20.10
CA LYS A 345 15.07 3.39 18.83
C LYS A 345 16.03 3.89 17.74
N ILE A 346 16.25 5.20 17.64
CA ILE A 346 17.15 5.82 16.66
C ILE A 346 18.60 5.36 16.87
N LYS A 347 19.09 5.31 18.12
CA LYS A 347 20.45 4.82 18.43
C LYS A 347 20.66 3.34 18.13
N ASN A 348 19.59 2.54 18.16
CA ASN A 348 19.67 1.10 17.90
C ASN A 348 19.52 0.75 16.41
N VAL A 349 19.19 1.71 15.54
CA VAL A 349 19.14 1.48 14.09
C VAL A 349 20.55 1.17 13.57
N GLY A 350 20.71 -0.01 12.96
CA GLY A 350 21.99 -0.49 12.42
C GLY A 350 22.81 -1.39 13.36
N LEU A 351 22.39 -1.54 14.63
CA LEU A 351 23.00 -2.49 15.56
C LEU A 351 22.18 -3.78 15.62
N LEU A 352 22.87 -4.93 15.76
CA LEU A 352 22.21 -6.22 15.95
C LEU A 352 21.37 -6.18 17.24
N ASP A 353 20.06 -6.46 17.13
CA ASP A 353 19.13 -6.60 18.26
C ASP A 353 19.21 -8.03 18.82
N PRO A 354 19.90 -8.26 19.97
CA PRO A 354 20.17 -9.61 20.45
C PRO A 354 18.90 -10.33 20.86
N LYS A 355 17.90 -9.60 21.38
CA LYS A 355 16.60 -10.17 21.77
C LYS A 355 15.84 -10.77 20.60
N ARG A 356 15.81 -10.08 19.45
CA ARG A 356 15.14 -10.60 18.24
C ARG A 356 15.89 -11.80 17.69
N HIS A 357 17.22 -11.73 17.61
CA HIS A 357 18.04 -12.82 17.09
C HIS A 357 18.04 -14.06 17.99
N LEU A 358 18.00 -13.89 19.31
CA LEU A 358 17.79 -15.00 20.24
C LEU A 358 16.46 -15.69 19.98
N LYS A 359 15.38 -14.93 19.80
CA LYS A 359 14.06 -15.49 19.47
C LYS A 359 14.11 -16.31 18.16
N TYR A 360 14.66 -15.75 17.08
CA TYR A 360 14.81 -16.46 15.82
C TYR A 360 15.64 -17.73 15.96
N GLY A 361 16.75 -17.68 16.71
CA GLY A 361 17.56 -18.87 16.96
C GLY A 361 16.82 -19.95 17.74
N VAL A 362 15.94 -19.58 18.68
CA VAL A 362 15.11 -20.56 19.42
C VAL A 362 14.12 -21.21 18.46
N GLU A 363 13.44 -20.40 17.66
CA GLU A 363 12.42 -20.89 16.71
C GLU A 363 13.05 -21.84 15.69
N ASP A 364 14.21 -21.50 15.14
CA ASP A 364 14.93 -22.33 14.16
C ASP A 364 15.44 -23.65 14.78
N LEU A 365 16.07 -23.59 15.97
CA LEU A 365 16.57 -24.78 16.66
C LEU A 365 15.44 -25.71 17.10
N MET A 366 14.32 -25.16 17.58
CA MET A 366 13.14 -25.95 17.90
C MET A 366 12.55 -26.59 16.65
N ALA A 367 12.35 -25.83 15.57
CA ALA A 367 11.78 -26.35 14.34
C ALA A 367 12.61 -27.50 13.75
N THR A 368 13.92 -27.30 13.61
CA THR A 368 14.84 -28.31 13.08
C THR A 368 14.87 -29.56 13.96
N THR A 369 15.02 -29.41 15.28
CA THR A 369 15.09 -30.55 16.21
C THR A 369 13.77 -31.32 16.29
N ILE A 370 12.62 -30.63 16.30
CA ILE A 370 11.30 -31.26 16.30
C ILE A 370 11.07 -32.03 15.00
N ILE A 371 11.39 -31.44 13.84
CA ILE A 371 11.26 -32.09 12.54
C ILE A 371 12.16 -33.33 12.48
N GLN A 372 13.41 -33.23 12.91
CA GLN A 372 14.34 -34.37 12.93
C GLN A 372 13.84 -35.47 13.88
N SER A 373 13.41 -35.12 15.09
CA SER A 373 12.90 -36.10 16.07
C SER A 373 11.63 -36.80 15.57
N LEU A 374 10.64 -36.05 15.08
CA LEU A 374 9.42 -36.62 14.51
C LEU A 374 9.73 -37.45 13.27
N GLY A 375 10.60 -36.98 12.39
CA GLY A 375 11.06 -37.71 11.21
C GLY A 375 11.68 -39.05 11.61
N THR A 376 12.55 -39.07 12.62
CA THR A 376 13.17 -40.32 13.09
C THR A 376 12.15 -41.29 13.66
N MET A 377 11.20 -40.82 14.48
CA MET A 377 10.16 -41.66 15.06
C MET A 377 9.24 -42.26 13.98
N LEU A 378 8.86 -41.44 12.99
CA LEU A 378 8.04 -41.91 11.87
C LEU A 378 8.79 -42.94 11.02
N LEU A 379 10.07 -42.70 10.68
CA LEU A 379 10.84 -43.67 9.92
C LEU A 379 11.02 -44.99 10.68
N THR A 380 11.17 -44.97 12.00
CA THR A 380 11.30 -46.21 12.79
C THR A 380 10.02 -47.03 12.90
N GLU A 381 8.85 -46.42 12.72
CA GLU A 381 7.57 -47.16 12.72
C GLU A 381 7.12 -47.59 11.32
N ILE A 382 7.54 -46.86 10.28
CA ILE A 382 7.13 -47.10 8.89
C ILE A 382 8.05 -48.11 8.17
N LEU A 383 9.36 -48.10 8.48
CA LEU A 383 10.35 -49.09 8.01
C LEU A 383 10.48 -50.24 9.02
#